data_AF-A0A1N7DTG3-F1
#
_entry.id   AF-A0A1N7DTG3-F1
#
_cell.length_a   1.000
_cell.length_b   1.000
_cell.length_c   1.000
_cell.angle_alpha   90.00
_cell.angle_beta   90.00
_cell.angle_gamma   90.00
#
_symmetry.space_group_name_H-M   'P 1'
#
loop_
_entity.id
_entity.type
_entity.pdbx_description
1 polymer ?
#
loop_
_entity_poly.entity_id
_entity_poly.type
_entity_poly.pdbx_seq_one_letter_code
_entity_poly.pdbx_strand_id
1 'polypeptide(L)'
;MAGIGEATIFRVFADKEELLDAVVAAALDPATVLGELRSIPLDQPLADRLVEAADALEAHLGRMGTVLGALHASGHGRSRRRGEAPRERSAGRDASQAETRDAVAALLEPEREALRLPVEQLTEVFLALVGGRGRFPGGGAQELSNRELVELFLHGALRAAGDAK
;
A
#
# COMPACT_ATOMS: atom_id res chain seq x y z
N MET A 1 44.09 -12.11 -26.43
CA MET A 1 43.57 -11.02 -25.58
C MET A 1 43.14 -9.89 -26.48
N ALA A 2 41.84 -9.67 -26.61
CA ALA A 2 41.27 -8.43 -27.16
C ALA A 2 39.91 -8.27 -26.47
N GLY A 3 39.79 -7.18 -25.72
CA GLY A 3 38.78 -6.95 -24.70
C GLY A 3 37.36 -7.02 -25.24
N ILE A 4 36.56 -7.85 -24.58
CA ILE A 4 35.11 -7.81 -24.63
C ILE A 4 34.71 -6.46 -24.03
N GLY A 5 34.21 -5.56 -24.87
CA GLY A 5 33.70 -4.26 -24.45
C GLY A 5 32.56 -4.46 -23.45
N GLU A 6 32.81 -4.05 -22.22
CA GLU A 6 31.91 -3.98 -21.07
C GLU A 6 30.84 -2.88 -21.28
N ALA A 7 30.10 -2.92 -22.40
CA ALA A 7 29.15 -1.88 -22.79
C ALA A 7 27.74 -2.38 -23.11
N THR A 8 27.45 -3.68 -22.95
CA THR A 8 26.18 -4.27 -23.43
C THR A 8 25.26 -4.81 -22.33
N ILE A 9 25.63 -4.73 -21.04
CA ILE A 9 24.85 -5.42 -19.99
C ILE A 9 23.64 -4.60 -19.49
N PHE A 10 23.62 -3.26 -19.60
CA PHE A 10 22.44 -2.49 -19.18
C PHE A 10 22.17 -1.25 -20.05
N ARG A 11 21.42 -1.43 -21.14
CA ARG A 11 20.66 -0.33 -21.72
C ARG A 11 19.28 -0.81 -22.19
N VAL A 12 18.43 -1.10 -21.20
CA VAL A 12 17.01 -1.46 -21.40
C VAL A 12 16.14 -0.22 -21.69
N PHE A 13 16.67 0.99 -21.50
CA PHE A 13 15.92 2.25 -21.69
C PHE A 13 16.59 3.13 -22.75
N ALA A 14 15.81 3.64 -23.68
CA ALA A 14 16.23 4.46 -24.81
C ALA A 14 16.72 5.84 -24.34
N ASP A 15 16.12 6.41 -23.29
CA ASP A 15 16.48 7.71 -22.73
C ASP A 15 16.21 7.83 -21.20
N LYS A 16 16.61 8.96 -20.61
CA LYS A 16 16.44 9.28 -19.18
C LYS A 16 14.96 9.37 -18.78
N GLU A 17 14.10 9.76 -19.71
CA GLU A 17 12.67 9.94 -19.49
C GLU A 17 11.98 8.58 -19.38
N GLU A 18 12.34 7.63 -20.23
CA GLU A 18 11.84 6.25 -20.19
C GLU A 18 12.27 5.52 -18.91
N LEU A 19 13.51 5.74 -18.45
CA LEU A 19 13.97 5.22 -17.16
C LEU A 19 13.18 5.83 -15.99
N LEU A 20 12.93 7.14 -16.00
CA LEU A 20 12.13 7.80 -14.95
C LEU A 20 10.69 7.29 -14.97
N ASP A 21 10.11 7.08 -16.14
CA ASP A 21 8.77 6.53 -16.30
C ASP A 21 8.67 5.09 -15.80
N ALA A 22 9.65 4.25 -16.12
CA ALA A 22 9.73 2.88 -15.63
C ALA A 22 9.90 2.84 -14.11
N VAL A 23 10.72 3.71 -13.53
CA VAL A 23 10.90 3.84 -12.08
C VAL A 23 9.62 4.33 -11.40
N VAL A 24 8.93 5.31 -11.99
CA VAL A 24 7.63 5.78 -11.48
C VAL A 24 6.59 4.68 -11.56
N ALA A 25 6.50 3.96 -12.69
CA ALA A 25 5.56 2.86 -12.86
C ALA A 25 5.83 1.73 -11.87
N ALA A 26 7.10 1.34 -11.67
CA ALA A 26 7.49 0.32 -10.72
C ALA A 26 7.25 0.76 -9.26
N ALA A 27 7.49 2.02 -8.91
CA ALA A 27 7.25 2.51 -7.56
C ALA A 27 5.76 2.66 -7.23
N LEU A 28 4.93 2.90 -8.24
CA LEU A 28 3.48 2.92 -8.13
C LEU A 28 2.86 1.53 -8.33
N ASP A 29 3.67 0.48 -8.50
CA ASP A 29 3.18 -0.88 -8.76
C ASP A 29 2.62 -1.51 -7.47
N PRO A 30 1.30 -1.74 -7.42
CA PRO A 30 0.65 -2.36 -6.26
C PRO A 30 1.03 -3.84 -6.07
N ALA A 31 1.59 -4.51 -7.08
CA ALA A 31 2.02 -5.91 -6.98
C ALA A 31 3.04 -6.12 -5.85
N THR A 32 3.87 -5.11 -5.55
CA THR A 32 4.85 -5.18 -4.48
C THR A 32 4.18 -5.33 -3.11
N VAL A 33 3.24 -4.43 -2.78
CA VAL A 33 2.55 -4.47 -1.48
C VAL A 33 1.62 -5.68 -1.38
N LEU A 34 1.03 -6.12 -2.50
CA LEU A 34 0.24 -7.36 -2.56
C LEU A 34 1.08 -8.59 -2.24
N GLY A 35 2.32 -8.65 -2.73
CA GLY A 35 3.26 -9.73 -2.40
C GLY A 35 3.59 -9.76 -0.91
N GLU A 36 3.86 -8.59 -0.31
CA GLU A 36 4.11 -8.45 1.12
C GLU A 36 2.89 -8.91 1.95
N LEU A 37 1.69 -8.40 1.64
CA LEU A 37 0.46 -8.77 2.35
C LEU A 37 0.16 -10.27 2.28
N ARG A 38 0.36 -10.90 1.11
CA ARG A 38 0.14 -12.34 0.92
C ARG A 38 1.20 -13.21 1.62
N SER A 39 2.32 -12.64 2.03
CA SER A 39 3.39 -13.35 2.73
C SER A 39 3.25 -13.36 4.25
N ILE A 40 2.32 -12.57 4.81
CA ILE A 40 2.09 -12.47 6.25
C ILE A 40 1.58 -13.83 6.79
N PRO A 41 2.24 -14.41 7.82
CA PRO A 41 1.80 -15.67 8.42
C PRO A 41 0.41 -15.56 9.06
N LEU A 42 -0.48 -16.52 8.79
CA LEU A 42 -1.84 -16.55 9.35
C LEU A 42 -1.92 -17.25 10.71
N ASP A 43 -0.84 -17.85 11.19
CA ASP A 43 -0.77 -18.57 12.47
C ASP A 43 -0.36 -17.67 13.65
N GLN A 44 0.19 -16.48 13.38
CA GLN A 44 0.50 -15.49 14.39
C GLN A 44 -0.76 -14.75 14.88
N PRO A 45 -0.72 -14.02 16.01
CA PRO A 45 -1.87 -13.26 16.50
C PRO A 45 -2.37 -12.22 15.50
N LEU A 46 -3.69 -12.02 15.42
CA LEU A 46 -4.31 -11.07 14.48
C LEU A 46 -3.72 -9.64 14.61
N ALA A 47 -3.40 -9.21 15.82
CA ALA A 47 -2.75 -7.92 16.04
C ALA A 47 -1.42 -7.81 15.30
N ASP A 48 -0.57 -8.82 15.36
CA ASP A 48 0.73 -8.79 14.70
C ASP A 48 0.56 -8.85 13.17
N ARG A 49 -0.39 -9.64 12.65
CA ARG A 49 -0.72 -9.65 11.21
C ARG A 49 -1.13 -8.26 10.69
N LEU A 50 -2.00 -7.58 11.42
CA LEU A 50 -2.49 -6.26 11.03
C LEU A 50 -1.44 -5.16 11.19
N VAL A 51 -0.50 -5.30 12.15
CA VAL A 51 0.65 -4.40 12.25
C VAL A 51 1.55 -4.54 11.03
N GLU A 52 1.91 -5.76 10.65
CA GLU A 52 2.72 -6.01 9.45
C GLU A 52 2.03 -5.52 8.17
N ALA A 53 0.71 -5.72 8.06
CA ALA A 53 -0.06 -5.19 6.95
C ALA A 53 -0.06 -3.65 6.91
N ALA A 54 -0.20 -3.00 8.07
CA ALA A 54 -0.13 -1.55 8.17
C ALA A 54 1.27 -1.01 7.80
N ASP A 55 2.33 -1.66 8.27
CA ASP A 55 3.72 -1.31 7.95
C ASP A 55 3.99 -1.42 6.44
N ALA A 56 3.54 -2.51 5.81
CA ALA A 56 3.68 -2.73 4.37
C ALA A 56 2.94 -1.65 3.54
N LEU A 57 1.69 -1.35 3.92
CA LEU A 57 0.87 -0.32 3.27
C LEU A 57 1.45 1.08 3.44
N GLU A 58 1.91 1.43 4.64
CA GLU A 58 2.53 2.72 4.92
C GLU A 58 3.84 2.89 4.15
N ALA A 59 4.70 1.86 4.15
CA ALA A 59 5.94 1.87 3.40
C ALA A 59 5.69 2.04 1.90
N HIS A 60 4.65 1.40 1.35
CA HIS A 60 4.24 1.59 -0.04
C HIS A 60 3.79 3.04 -0.30
N LEU A 61 2.90 3.59 0.54
CA LEU A 61 2.43 4.98 0.40
C LEU A 61 3.57 6.00 0.53
N GLY A 62 4.52 5.78 1.44
CA GLY A 62 5.72 6.62 1.60
C GLY A 62 6.62 6.60 0.37
N ARG A 63 6.84 5.43 -0.24
CA ARG A 63 7.57 5.27 -1.51
C ARG A 63 6.86 6.03 -2.64
N MET A 64 5.55 5.85 -2.78
CA MET A 64 4.74 6.57 -3.78
C MET A 64 4.81 8.09 -3.58
N GLY A 65 4.70 8.57 -2.34
CA GLY A 65 4.78 9.98 -2.00
C GLY A 65 6.13 10.61 -2.34
N THR A 66 7.22 9.89 -2.04
CA THR A 66 8.59 10.33 -2.39
C THR A 66 8.77 10.46 -3.90
N VAL A 67 8.31 9.46 -4.66
CA VAL A 67 8.44 9.43 -6.12
C VAL A 67 7.59 10.52 -6.77
N LEU A 68 6.34 10.68 -6.33
CA LEU A 68 5.46 11.73 -6.83
C LEU A 68 5.95 13.12 -6.44
N GLY A 69 6.53 13.29 -5.25
CA GLY A 69 7.14 14.53 -4.79
C GLY A 69 8.36 14.93 -5.64
N ALA A 70 9.26 13.99 -5.90
CA ALA A 70 10.42 14.20 -6.77
C ALA A 70 10.00 14.56 -8.21
N LEU A 71 8.97 13.90 -8.75
CA LEU A 71 8.42 14.19 -10.08
C LEU A 71 7.76 15.58 -10.18
N HIS A 72 7.12 16.04 -9.09
CA HIS A 72 6.59 17.41 -9.02
C HIS A 72 7.73 18.44 -8.95
N ALA A 73 8.77 18.17 -8.15
CA ALA A 73 9.92 19.06 -8.00
C ALA A 73 10.76 19.19 -9.29
N SER A 74 10.82 18.14 -10.11
CA SER A 74 11.53 18.16 -11.41
C SER A 74 10.76 18.88 -12.53
N GLY A 75 9.51 19.30 -12.30
CA GLY A 75 8.66 19.96 -13.30
C GLY A 75 7.94 19.00 -14.26
N HIS A 76 8.23 17.70 -14.22
CA HIS A 76 7.60 16.65 -15.04
C HIS A 76 6.10 16.50 -14.80
N GLY A 77 5.62 16.84 -13.60
CA GLY A 77 4.19 16.76 -13.25
C GLY A 77 3.27 17.70 -14.05
N ARG A 78 3.79 18.75 -14.69
CA ARG A 78 2.98 19.74 -15.42
C ARG A 78 2.64 19.33 -16.85
N SER A 79 3.45 18.50 -17.50
CA SER A 79 3.23 18.08 -18.89
C SER A 79 2.08 17.08 -19.04
N ARG A 80 1.87 16.21 -18.04
CA ARG A 80 0.91 15.09 -18.13
C ARG A 80 -0.52 15.39 -17.69
N ARG A 81 -0.80 16.50 -17.01
CA ARG A 81 -2.18 16.86 -16.62
C ARG A 81 -3.07 17.31 -17.80
N ARG A 82 -2.52 17.49 -19.01
CA ARG A 82 -3.26 17.95 -20.19
C ARG A 82 -3.79 16.83 -21.10
N GLY A 83 -3.47 15.57 -20.84
CA GLY A 83 -3.96 14.44 -21.63
C GLY A 83 -4.67 13.42 -20.75
N GLU A 84 -5.98 13.32 -20.93
CA GLU A 84 -6.90 12.27 -20.49
C GLU A 84 -6.20 11.00 -19.99
N ALA A 85 -6.33 10.68 -18.70
CA ALA A 85 -5.80 9.43 -18.16
C ALA A 85 -6.43 8.25 -18.93
N PRO A 86 -5.63 7.37 -19.57
CA PRO A 86 -6.17 6.24 -20.32
C PRO A 86 -7.09 5.38 -19.43
N ARG A 87 -8.28 5.03 -19.93
CA ARG A 87 -9.29 4.22 -19.20
C ARG A 87 -8.69 2.91 -18.65
N GLU A 88 -7.72 2.33 -19.36
CA GLU A 88 -6.95 1.14 -18.93
C GLU A 88 -6.15 1.36 -17.64
N ARG A 89 -5.58 2.55 -17.43
CA ARG A 89 -4.90 2.91 -16.17
C ARG A 89 -5.88 3.09 -15.01
N SER A 90 -7.14 3.42 -15.28
CA SER A 90 -8.17 3.47 -14.24
C SER A 90 -8.64 2.07 -13.86
N ALA A 91 -8.93 1.22 -14.84
CA ALA A 91 -9.33 -0.17 -14.61
C ALA A 91 -8.26 -0.97 -13.87
N GLY A 92 -6.98 -0.78 -14.20
CA GLY A 92 -5.86 -1.41 -13.48
C GLY A 92 -5.74 -0.93 -12.02
N ARG A 93 -6.04 0.34 -11.74
CA ARG A 93 -6.09 0.84 -10.36
C ARG A 93 -7.27 0.27 -9.58
N ASP A 94 -8.43 0.12 -10.22
CA ASP A 94 -9.62 -0.45 -9.57
C ASP A 94 -9.43 -1.94 -9.25
N ALA A 95 -8.86 -2.71 -10.19
CA ALA A 95 -8.48 -4.11 -9.98
C ALA A 95 -7.43 -4.27 -8.86
N SER A 96 -6.40 -3.42 -8.86
CA SER A 96 -5.41 -3.40 -7.79
C SER A 96 -6.02 -3.09 -6.42
N GLN A 97 -6.95 -2.14 -6.34
CA GLN A 97 -7.63 -1.83 -5.08
C GLN A 97 -8.46 -3.01 -4.58
N ALA A 98 -9.13 -3.73 -5.49
CA ALA A 98 -9.84 -4.95 -5.14
C ALA A 98 -8.89 -6.03 -4.61
N GLU A 99 -7.76 -6.27 -5.27
CA GLU A 99 -6.76 -7.24 -4.81
C GLU A 99 -6.18 -6.90 -3.43
N THR A 100 -5.96 -5.61 -3.15
CA THR A 100 -5.47 -5.18 -1.84
C THR A 100 -6.51 -5.40 -0.75
N ARG A 101 -7.79 -5.13 -1.05
CA ARG A 101 -8.91 -5.42 -0.15
C ARG A 101 -8.98 -6.92 0.14
N ASP A 102 -8.94 -7.75 -0.89
CA ASP A 102 -9.00 -9.20 -0.75
C ASP A 102 -7.82 -9.74 0.09
N ALA A 103 -6.61 -9.23 -0.13
CA ALA A 103 -5.44 -9.62 0.63
C ALA A 103 -5.57 -9.25 2.13
N VAL A 104 -6.08 -8.07 2.46
CA VAL A 104 -6.31 -7.66 3.85
C VAL A 104 -7.46 -8.44 4.49
N ALA A 105 -8.55 -8.68 3.76
CA ALA A 105 -9.67 -9.48 4.23
C ALA A 105 -9.22 -10.90 4.61
N ALA A 106 -8.32 -11.50 3.81
CA ALA A 106 -7.76 -12.81 4.11
C ALA A 106 -7.01 -12.88 5.45
N LEU A 107 -6.43 -11.77 5.93
CA LEU A 107 -5.76 -11.71 7.24
C LEU A 107 -6.74 -11.75 8.41
N LEU A 108 -7.97 -11.24 8.20
CA LEU A 108 -9.05 -11.14 9.18
C LEU A 108 -9.96 -12.38 9.20
N GLU A 109 -9.97 -13.13 8.10
CA GLU A 109 -10.83 -14.29 7.88
C GLU A 109 -10.76 -15.35 9.00
N PRO A 110 -9.57 -15.72 9.53
CA PRO A 110 -9.48 -16.75 10.57
C PRO A 110 -10.21 -16.38 11.86
N GLU A 111 -10.37 -15.08 12.14
CA GLU A 111 -11.02 -14.55 13.34
C GLU A 111 -12.48 -14.13 13.09
N ARG A 112 -13.08 -14.46 11.95
CA ARG A 112 -14.43 -14.04 11.54
C ARG A 112 -15.48 -14.16 12.65
N GLU A 113 -15.47 -15.25 13.42
CA GLU A 113 -16.45 -15.50 14.49
C GLU A 113 -16.28 -14.57 15.71
N ALA A 114 -15.06 -14.06 15.93
CA ALA A 114 -14.72 -13.13 17.02
C ALA A 114 -14.97 -11.66 16.66
N LEU A 115 -15.18 -11.34 15.38
CA LEU A 115 -15.39 -9.98 14.90
C LEU A 115 -16.84 -9.51 15.19
N ARG A 116 -16.99 -8.23 15.54
CA ARG A 116 -18.28 -7.57 15.74
C ARG A 116 -18.99 -7.25 14.42
N LEU A 117 -18.22 -6.99 13.38
CA LEU A 117 -18.69 -6.58 12.07
C LEU A 117 -18.21 -7.57 11.01
N PRO A 118 -18.85 -7.62 9.83
CA PRO A 118 -18.36 -8.42 8.71
C PRO A 118 -16.93 -8.05 8.33
N VAL A 119 -16.15 -9.06 7.92
CA VAL A 119 -14.73 -8.94 7.52
C VAL A 119 -14.56 -7.84 6.47
N GLU A 120 -15.49 -7.76 5.52
CA GLU A 120 -15.46 -6.82 4.40
C GLU A 120 -15.57 -5.37 4.92
N GLN A 121 -16.44 -5.12 5.90
CA GLN A 121 -16.58 -3.78 6.50
C GLN A 121 -15.34 -3.40 7.31
N LEU A 122 -14.80 -4.34 8.08
CA LEU A 122 -13.59 -4.10 8.87
C LEU A 122 -12.36 -3.86 8.00
N THR A 123 -12.27 -4.54 6.86
CA THR A 123 -11.24 -4.33 5.84
C THR A 123 -11.27 -2.90 5.32
N GLU A 124 -12.44 -2.39 4.94
CA GLU A 124 -12.59 -1.01 4.47
C GLU A 124 -12.19 0.02 5.54
N VAL A 125 -12.62 -0.19 6.79
CA VAL A 125 -12.28 0.69 7.91
C VAL A 125 -10.77 0.69 8.16
N PHE A 126 -10.14 -0.49 8.19
CA PHE A 126 -8.70 -0.63 8.39
C PHE A 126 -7.92 0.10 7.29
N LEU A 127 -8.26 -0.13 6.01
CA LEU A 127 -7.61 0.54 4.87
C LEU A 127 -7.80 2.06 4.92
N ALA A 128 -8.99 2.54 5.30
CA ALA A 128 -9.26 3.96 5.44
C ALA A 128 -8.43 4.61 6.57
N LEU A 129 -8.23 3.90 7.68
CA LEU A 129 -7.40 4.36 8.80
C LEU A 129 -5.91 4.45 8.41
N VAL A 130 -5.38 3.40 7.79
CA VAL A 130 -3.97 3.37 7.36
C VAL A 130 -3.72 4.42 6.26
N GLY A 131 -4.57 4.48 5.24
CA GLY A 131 -4.44 5.44 4.13
C GLY A 131 -4.79 6.89 4.48
N GLY A 132 -5.48 7.13 5.59
CA GLY A 132 -5.92 8.46 6.03
C GLY A 132 -4.84 9.30 6.70
N ARG A 133 -3.76 8.68 7.20
CA ARG A 133 -2.72 9.34 8.02
C ARG A 133 -2.05 10.53 7.34
N GLY A 134 -1.72 10.42 6.05
CA GLY A 134 -1.05 11.49 5.30
C GLY A 134 -1.94 12.66 4.87
N ARG A 135 -3.24 12.65 5.18
CA ARG A 135 -4.18 13.72 4.77
C ARG A 135 -4.28 14.89 5.74
N PHE A 136 -3.63 14.82 6.90
CA PHE A 136 -3.66 15.88 7.91
C PHE A 136 -2.41 16.78 7.80
N PRO A 137 -2.50 17.96 7.12
CA PRO A 137 -1.40 18.91 7.11
C PRO A 137 -1.17 19.46 8.53
N GLY A 138 0.03 19.25 9.08
CA GLY A 138 0.43 19.76 10.40
C GLY A 138 0.46 18.74 11.54
N GLY A 139 0.50 17.43 11.26
CA GLY A 139 0.70 16.37 12.26
C GLY A 139 2.08 16.45 12.92
N GLY A 140 2.25 17.34 13.90
CA GLY A 140 3.45 17.42 14.71
C GLY A 140 3.50 16.30 15.76
N ALA A 141 4.68 15.67 15.87
CA ALA A 141 5.26 14.98 17.04
C ALA A 141 4.51 13.81 17.73
N GLN A 142 3.25 13.50 17.40
CA GLN A 142 2.57 12.29 17.89
C GLN A 142 1.75 11.63 16.77
N GLU A 143 2.45 11.05 15.80
CA GLU A 143 1.83 10.07 14.92
C GLU A 143 1.64 8.77 15.71
N LEU A 144 0.40 8.28 15.79
CA LEU A 144 0.11 6.96 16.34
C LEU A 144 0.92 5.91 15.58
N SER A 145 1.68 5.09 16.30
CA SER A 145 2.36 3.94 15.71
C SER A 145 1.35 2.96 15.09
N ASN A 146 1.81 2.10 14.17
CA ASN A 146 0.94 1.07 13.58
C ASN A 146 0.41 0.10 14.62
N ARG A 147 1.21 -0.22 15.64
CA ARG A 147 0.76 -1.01 16.79
C ARG A 147 -0.38 -0.34 17.56
N GLU A 148 -0.24 0.93 17.93
CA GLU A 148 -1.30 1.66 18.66
C GLU A 148 -2.58 1.79 17.84
N LEU A 149 -2.47 2.02 16.52
CA LEU A 149 -3.65 2.08 15.65
C LEU A 149 -4.35 0.74 15.52
N VAL A 150 -3.58 -0.34 15.36
CA VAL A 150 -4.13 -1.70 15.28
C VAL A 150 -4.80 -2.08 16.60
N GLU A 151 -4.19 -1.76 17.74
CA GLU A 151 -4.78 -2.00 19.05
C GLU A 151 -6.10 -1.24 19.24
N LEU A 152 -6.15 0.04 18.84
CA LEU A 152 -7.37 0.85 18.87
C LEU A 152 -8.45 0.28 17.94
N PHE A 153 -8.06 -0.13 16.73
CA PHE A 153 -8.95 -0.75 15.76
C PHE A 153 -9.53 -2.07 16.31
N LEU A 154 -8.69 -2.95 16.85
CA LEU A 154 -9.10 -4.25 17.40
C LEU A 154 -9.97 -4.12 18.64
N HIS A 155 -9.77 -3.09 19.48
CA HIS A 155 -10.68 -2.78 20.59
C HIS A 155 -12.11 -2.47 20.12
N GLY A 156 -12.26 -1.87 18.93
CA GLY A 156 -13.57 -1.65 18.30
C GLY A 156 -14.08 -2.85 17.51
N ALA A 157 -13.18 -3.59 16.86
CA ALA A 157 -13.50 -4.64 15.90
C ALA A 157 -13.85 -5.99 16.54
N LEU A 158 -13.30 -6.32 17.72
CA LEU A 158 -13.57 -7.58 18.41
C LEU A 158 -14.83 -7.49 19.28
N ARG A 159 -15.56 -8.61 19.41
CA ARG A 159 -16.67 -8.70 20.39
C ARG A 159 -16.10 -8.52 21.79
N ALA A 160 -16.67 -7.60 22.55
CA ALA A 160 -16.34 -7.52 23.97
C ALA A 160 -16.67 -8.86 24.61
N ALA A 161 -15.86 -9.29 25.59
CA ALA A 161 -16.06 -10.53 26.35
C ALA A 161 -17.41 -10.58 27.13
N GLY A 162 -18.32 -9.62 26.93
CA GLY A 162 -19.68 -9.58 27.50
C GLY A 162 -20.84 -9.51 26.49
N ASP A 163 -20.58 -9.55 25.17
CA ASP A 163 -21.64 -9.49 24.12
C ASP A 163 -22.20 -10.87 23.72
N ALA A 164 -21.98 -11.88 24.55
CA ALA A 164 -22.68 -13.15 24.47
C ALA A 164 -23.72 -13.21 25.60
N LYS A 165 -24.93 -12.73 25.32
CA LYS A 165 -26.12 -13.04 26.10
C LYS A 165 -27.27 -13.39 25.17
#